data_AF-A0A8X6LWJ3-F1
#
_entry.id   AF-A0A8X6LWJ3-F1
#
_cell.length_a   1.000
_cell.length_b   1.000
_cell.length_c   1.000
_cell.angle_alpha   90.00
_cell.angle_beta   90.00
_cell.angle_gamma   90.00
#
_symmetry.space_group_name_H-M   'P 1'
#
loop_
_entity.id
_entity.type
_entity.pdbx_description
1 polymer ?
#
loop_
_entity_poly.entity_id
_entity_poly.type
_entity_poly.pdbx_seq_one_letter_code
_entity_poly.pdbx_strand_id
1 'polypeptide(L)'
;MLQGTVTSFGAYDECVNILAMSDAKKKIPAQQYFRGKYCTVEIKPPLPPKPQYYTMYQPVSILANFSNGDDNVIRQAARQAHAFYFLTYRMDICVPSTCTQDDVNSMAQFGKLFSK
;
A
#
# COMPACT_ATOMS: atom_id res chain seq x y z
N MET A 1 -7.12 -9.08 20.01
CA MET A 1 -6.31 -8.19 19.17
C MET A 1 -7.18 -7.04 18.71
N LEU A 2 -6.84 -5.79 19.05
CA LEU A 2 -7.42 -4.65 18.36
C LEU A 2 -6.71 -4.55 17.01
N GLN A 3 -7.45 -4.77 15.93
CA GLN A 3 -6.94 -4.63 14.57
C GLN A 3 -7.61 -3.39 13.98
N GLY A 4 -6.81 -2.35 13.75
CA GLY A 4 -7.25 -1.09 13.15
C GLY A 4 -6.21 -0.65 12.13
N THR A 5 -6.66 0.05 11.10
CA THR A 5 -5.79 0.55 10.04
C THR A 5 -5.30 1.95 10.36
N VAL A 6 -4.05 2.26 9.97
CA VAL A 6 -3.44 3.57 10.18
C VAL A 6 -3.95 4.52 9.11
N THR A 7 -5.22 4.91 9.17
CA THR A 7 -5.80 5.90 8.27
C THR A 7 -6.37 7.07 9.06
N SER A 8 -6.25 8.28 8.50
CA SER A 8 -6.90 9.47 9.03
C SER A 8 -8.39 9.19 9.22
N PHE A 9 -8.90 9.38 10.44
CA PHE A 9 -10.31 9.25 10.75
C PHE A 9 -11.12 10.16 9.79
N GLY A 10 -12.00 9.59 8.98
CA GLY A 10 -12.81 10.31 7.97
C GLY A 10 -12.57 9.92 6.50
N ALA A 11 -11.42 9.30 6.18
CA ALA A 11 -11.09 8.94 4.80
C ALA A 11 -12.04 7.89 4.16
N TYR A 12 -12.66 7.04 4.99
CA TYR A 12 -13.67 6.08 4.53
C TYR A 12 -14.93 6.80 4.02
N ASP A 13 -15.50 7.66 4.86
CA ASP A 13 -16.75 8.36 4.57
C ASP A 13 -16.58 9.31 3.37
N GLU A 14 -15.45 10.01 3.30
CA GLU A 14 -15.12 10.82 2.13
C GLU A 14 -15.06 9.98 0.86
N CYS A 15 -14.37 8.83 0.90
CA CYS A 15 -14.22 7.96 -0.25
C CYS A 15 -15.57 7.45 -0.79
N VAL A 16 -16.41 6.86 0.07
CA VAL A 16 -17.67 6.26 -0.37
C VAL A 16 -18.70 7.29 -0.84
N ASN A 17 -18.50 8.57 -0.54
CA ASN A 17 -19.35 9.67 -0.97
C ASN A 17 -18.90 10.34 -2.28
N ILE A 18 -17.74 9.96 -2.83
CA ILE A 18 -17.29 10.47 -4.14
C ILE A 18 -18.27 10.02 -5.24
N LEU A 19 -18.81 10.97 -6.00
CA LEU A 19 -19.62 10.75 -7.19
C LEU A 19 -19.04 11.55 -8.36
N ALA A 20 -18.50 10.84 -9.35
CA ALA A 20 -18.00 11.46 -10.57
C ALA A 20 -19.11 11.46 -11.63
N MET A 21 -19.55 12.65 -12.05
CA MET A 21 -20.60 12.86 -13.05
C MET A 21 -20.02 13.31 -14.39
N SER A 22 -20.73 13.06 -15.48
CA SER A 22 -20.38 13.60 -16.80
C SER A 22 -20.57 15.10 -16.86
N ASP A 23 -19.67 15.76 -17.61
CA ASP A 23 -19.64 17.21 -17.79
C ASP A 23 -20.99 17.76 -18.26
N ALA A 24 -21.67 18.53 -17.42
CA ALA A 24 -23.00 19.09 -17.68
C ALA A 24 -23.00 20.14 -18.81
N LYS A 25 -21.83 20.54 -19.32
CA LYS A 25 -21.69 21.47 -20.45
C LYS A 25 -22.03 20.83 -21.80
N LYS A 26 -22.05 19.50 -21.90
CA LYS A 26 -22.60 18.81 -23.08
C LYS A 26 -24.11 18.65 -22.87
N LYS A 27 -24.93 18.90 -23.91
CA LYS A 27 -26.39 18.73 -23.92
C LYS A 27 -26.83 17.25 -23.79
N ILE A 28 -26.16 16.47 -22.96
CA ILE A 28 -26.35 15.04 -22.71
C ILE A 28 -26.79 14.94 -21.24
N PRO A 29 -27.77 14.08 -20.90
CA PRO A 29 -28.13 13.86 -19.51
C PRO A 29 -26.89 13.48 -18.69
N ALA A 30 -26.76 14.08 -17.50
CA ALA A 30 -25.63 13.83 -16.60
C ALA A 30 -25.59 12.33 -16.25
N GLN A 31 -24.59 11.62 -16.76
CA GLN A 31 -24.36 10.21 -16.50
C GLN A 31 -23.29 10.06 -15.44
N GLN A 32 -23.54 9.19 -14.45
CA GLN A 32 -22.54 8.84 -13.45
C GLN A 32 -21.43 8.00 -14.09
N TYR A 33 -20.17 8.44 -13.98
CA TYR A 33 -19.00 7.69 -14.44
C TYR A 33 -18.55 6.63 -13.43
N PHE A 34 -18.35 7.03 -12.17
CA PHE A 34 -17.97 6.12 -11.10
C PHE A 34 -18.35 6.68 -9.73
N ARG A 35 -18.35 5.80 -8.73
CA ARG A 35 -18.42 6.14 -7.30
C ARG A 35 -17.10 5.75 -6.62
N GLY A 36 -16.72 6.38 -5.53
CA GLY A 36 -15.61 5.87 -4.74
C GLY A 36 -15.96 4.54 -4.05
N LYS A 37 -14.97 3.65 -3.95
CA LYS A 37 -15.02 2.35 -3.30
C LYS A 37 -13.82 2.22 -2.38
N TYR A 38 -14.08 1.89 -1.12
CA TYR A 38 -13.03 1.73 -0.13
C TYR A 38 -12.57 0.27 -0.09
N CYS A 39 -11.25 0.05 -0.20
CA CYS A 39 -10.65 -1.28 -0.20
C CYS A 39 -9.54 -1.36 0.85
N THR A 40 -9.47 -2.47 1.56
CA THR A 40 -8.32 -2.82 2.38
C THR A 40 -7.36 -3.68 1.57
N VAL A 41 -6.09 -3.32 1.59
CA VAL A 41 -5.01 -4.04 0.94
C VAL A 41 -4.01 -4.49 1.98
N GLU A 42 -3.63 -5.76 1.91
CA GLU A 42 -2.55 -6.33 2.71
C GLU A 42 -1.30 -6.45 1.84
N ILE A 43 -0.26 -5.72 2.24
CA ILE A 43 1.03 -5.70 1.57
C ILE A 43 2.04 -6.43 2.42
N LYS A 44 2.70 -7.39 1.80
CA LYS A 44 3.88 -8.04 2.35
C LYS A 44 5.06 -7.75 1.42
N PRO A 45 5.92 -6.78 1.76
CA PRO A 45 7.11 -6.49 0.97
C PRO A 45 7.92 -7.77 0.74
N PRO A 46 8.43 -8.01 -0.48
CA PRO A 46 9.29 -9.17 -0.70
C PRO A 46 10.57 -8.98 0.12
N LEU A 47 10.94 -10.02 0.86
CA LEU A 47 12.22 -10.11 1.52
C LEU A 47 12.90 -11.41 1.10
N PRO A 48 14.24 -11.47 1.14
CA PRO A 48 14.94 -12.74 0.99
C PRO A 48 14.43 -13.74 2.04
N PRO A 49 14.66 -15.06 1.84
CA PRO A 49 14.26 -16.06 2.82
C PRO A 49 14.79 -15.71 4.22
N LYS A 50 13.91 -15.88 5.22
CA LYS A 50 14.22 -15.60 6.62
C LYS A 50 15.42 -16.46 7.07
N PRO A 51 16.54 -15.86 7.52
CA PRO A 51 17.67 -16.63 8.03
C PRO A 51 17.31 -17.38 9.32
N GLN A 52 17.98 -18.51 9.57
CA GLN A 52 17.75 -19.35 10.75
C GLN A 52 18.05 -18.60 12.06
N TYR A 53 19.08 -17.76 12.06
CA TYR A 53 19.49 -16.93 13.18
C TYR A 53 19.65 -15.48 12.72
N TYR A 54 18.95 -14.55 13.37
CA TYR A 54 19.06 -13.11 13.14
C TYR A 54 18.60 -12.34 14.37
N THR A 55 19.05 -11.10 14.48
CA THR A 55 18.53 -10.15 15.49
C THR A 55 17.62 -9.12 14.83
N MET A 56 16.75 -8.47 15.61
CA MET A 56 15.86 -7.43 15.06
C MET A 56 16.61 -6.22 14.48
N TYR A 57 17.86 -5.99 14.90
CA TYR A 57 18.68 -4.85 14.47
C TYR A 57 19.70 -5.20 13.39
N GLN A 58 19.81 -6.48 13.03
CA GLN A 58 20.65 -6.89 11.91
C GLN A 58 20.06 -6.33 10.62
N PRO A 59 20.84 -5.75 9.70
CA PRO A 59 20.32 -5.30 8.42
C PRO A 59 20.02 -6.50 7.50
N VAL A 60 18.95 -6.39 6.70
CA VAL A 60 18.66 -7.38 5.63
C VAL A 60 19.79 -7.29 4.61
N SER A 61 20.38 -8.42 4.22
CA SER A 61 21.58 -8.47 3.38
C SER A 61 21.46 -7.67 2.08
N ILE A 62 20.34 -7.77 1.37
CA ILE A 62 20.09 -7.02 0.12
C ILE A 62 19.95 -5.50 0.35
N LEU A 63 19.66 -5.07 1.59
CA LEU A 63 19.49 -3.68 1.97
C LEU A 63 20.67 -3.13 2.80
N ALA A 64 21.75 -3.90 2.96
CA ALA A 64 22.89 -3.51 3.80
C ALA A 64 23.54 -2.21 3.30
N ASN A 65 23.63 -2.03 1.98
CA ASN A 65 24.17 -0.81 1.36
C ASN A 65 23.33 0.44 1.67
N PHE A 66 22.00 0.27 1.82
CA PHE A 66 21.09 1.35 2.17
C PHE A 66 21.02 1.59 3.68
N SER A 67 21.55 0.67 4.49
CA SER A 67 21.54 0.77 5.96
C SER A 67 22.69 1.63 6.51
N ASN A 68 23.69 1.89 5.66
CA ASN A 68 24.91 2.67 5.94
C ASN A 68 24.87 4.00 5.16
N GLY A 69 25.37 5.09 5.75
CA GLY A 69 25.37 6.43 5.13
C GLY A 69 24.45 7.43 5.83
N ASP A 70 24.17 8.55 5.16
CA ASP A 70 23.43 9.70 5.72
C ASP A 70 22.01 9.35 6.17
N ASP A 71 21.52 10.05 7.19
CA ASP A 71 20.18 9.79 7.72
C ASP A 71 19.10 10.28 6.76
N ASN A 72 18.35 9.34 6.19
CA ASN A 72 17.25 9.61 5.29
C ASN A 72 16.17 8.52 5.42
N VAL A 73 15.03 8.74 4.79
CA VAL A 73 13.87 7.84 4.85
C VAL A 73 14.21 6.43 4.37
N ILE A 74 15.07 6.31 3.35
CA ILE A 74 15.51 5.01 2.82
C ILE A 74 16.35 4.25 3.85
N ARG A 75 17.26 4.93 4.54
CA ARG A 75 18.06 4.33 5.62
C ARG A 75 17.19 3.82 6.76
N GLN A 76 16.20 4.62 7.17
CA GLN A 76 15.28 4.22 8.23
C GLN A 76 14.42 3.00 7.83
N ALA A 77 13.94 2.98 6.59
CA ALA A 77 13.21 1.84 6.04
C ALA A 77 14.09 0.58 5.95
N ALA A 78 15.33 0.70 5.48
CA ALA A 78 16.28 -0.41 5.36
C ALA A 78 16.62 -1.04 6.72
N ARG A 79 16.84 -0.21 7.75
CA ARG A 79 17.11 -0.68 9.12
C ARG A 79 15.92 -1.39 9.77
N GLN A 80 14.70 -1.01 9.40
CA GLN A 80 13.47 -1.60 9.93
C GLN A 80 12.94 -2.75 9.05
N ALA A 81 13.58 -3.05 7.92
CA ALA A 81 13.07 -4.01 6.95
C ALA A 81 12.88 -5.41 7.53
N HIS A 82 13.66 -5.81 8.55
CA HIS A 82 13.46 -7.09 9.25
C HIS A 82 12.06 -7.22 9.87
N ALA A 83 11.37 -6.12 10.14
CA ALA A 83 10.01 -6.14 10.64
C ALA A 83 9.03 -6.81 9.67
N PHE A 84 9.28 -6.71 8.36
CA PHE A 84 8.41 -7.30 7.33
C PHE A 84 8.49 -8.84 7.26
N TYR A 85 9.40 -9.49 8.00
CA TYR A 85 9.34 -10.95 8.18
C TYR A 85 8.15 -11.42 9.00
N PHE A 86 7.62 -10.56 9.87
CA PHE A 86 6.53 -10.88 10.80
C PHE A 86 5.34 -9.92 10.70
N LEU A 87 5.53 -8.72 10.12
CA LEU A 87 4.45 -7.78 9.88
C LEU A 87 3.93 -7.89 8.45
N THR A 88 2.61 -8.03 8.34
CA THR A 88 1.87 -7.70 7.12
C THR A 88 1.38 -6.26 7.26
N TYR A 89 1.69 -5.42 6.28
CA TYR A 89 1.27 -4.03 6.30
C TYR A 89 -0.14 -3.92 5.73
N ARG A 90 -1.11 -3.51 6.55
CA ARG A 90 -2.49 -3.29 6.11
C ARG A 90 -2.68 -1.82 5.80
N MET A 91 -3.06 -1.51 4.57
CA MET A 91 -3.41 -0.16 4.14
C MET A 91 -4.83 -0.15 3.62
N ASP A 92 -5.54 0.93 3.90
CA ASP A 92 -6.82 1.15 3.25
C ASP A 92 -6.68 2.22 2.18
N ILE A 93 -7.26 1.96 1.01
CA ILE A 93 -7.18 2.81 -0.18
C ILE A 93 -8.57 3.12 -0.72
N CYS A 94 -8.70 4.30 -1.31
CA CYS A 94 -9.88 4.68 -2.08
C CYS A 94 -9.63 4.45 -3.57
N VAL A 95 -10.51 3.68 -4.22
CA VAL A 95 -10.44 3.41 -5.67
C VAL A 95 -11.79 3.70 -6.33
N PRO A 96 -11.83 3.96 -7.65
CA PRO A 96 -13.09 4.03 -8.37
C PRO A 96 -13.88 2.71 -8.30
N SER A 97 -15.21 2.78 -8.36
CA SER A 97 -16.10 1.62 -8.38
C SER A 97 -15.87 0.72 -9.60
N THR A 98 -15.29 1.28 -10.66
CA THR A 98 -14.92 0.57 -11.89
C THR A 98 -13.64 -0.27 -11.75
N CYS A 99 -12.87 -0.06 -10.68
CA CYS A 99 -11.65 -0.82 -10.39
C CYS A 99 -12.01 -2.23 -9.91
N THR A 100 -11.40 -3.25 -10.49
CA THR A 100 -11.62 -4.66 -10.15
C THR A 100 -10.74 -5.10 -8.98
N GLN A 101 -11.01 -6.29 -8.43
CA GLN A 101 -10.15 -6.87 -7.41
C GLN A 101 -8.74 -7.13 -7.95
N ASP A 102 -8.62 -7.51 -9.22
CA ASP A 102 -7.32 -7.78 -9.86
C ASP A 102 -6.49 -6.51 -10.04
N ASP A 103 -7.12 -5.37 -10.33
CA ASP A 103 -6.46 -4.07 -10.37
C ASP A 103 -5.87 -3.72 -9.00
N VAL A 104 -6.68 -3.86 -7.94
CA VAL A 104 -6.26 -3.61 -6.54
C VAL A 104 -5.13 -4.56 -6.13
N ASN A 105 -5.25 -5.85 -6.48
CA ASN A 105 -4.23 -6.86 -6.20
C ASN A 105 -2.93 -6.56 -6.95
N SER A 106 -3.02 -6.04 -8.18
CA SER A 106 -1.85 -5.66 -8.97
C SER A 106 -1.11 -4.48 -8.36
N MET A 107 -1.82 -3.51 -7.76
CA MET A 107 -1.22 -2.42 -7.00
C MET A 107 -0.54 -2.90 -5.71
N ALA A 108 -1.10 -3.94 -5.06
CA ALA A 108 -0.53 -4.54 -3.85
C ALA A 108 0.78 -5.31 -4.11
N GLN A 109 0.99 -5.77 -5.35
CA GLN A 109 2.17 -6.52 -5.77
C GLN A 109 3.39 -5.61 -6.03
N PHE A 110 3.86 -4.90 -5.00
CA PHE A 110 5.18 -4.23 -5.03
C PHE A 110 6.33 -5.21 -5.34
N GLY A 111 6.12 -6.52 -5.14
CA GLY A 111 7.17 -7.53 -5.21
C GLY A 111 7.61 -8.00 -6.59
N LYS A 112 6.93 -7.65 -7.68
CA LYS A 112 7.36 -8.04 -9.04
C LYS A 112 8.44 -7.13 -9.64
N LEU A 113 8.68 -5.95 -9.05
CA LEU A 113 9.66 -4.97 -9.54
C LEU A 113 11.11 -5.28 -9.13
N PHE A 114 11.29 -6.04 -8.05
CA PHE A 114 12.62 -6.40 -7.51
C PHE A 114 12.98 -7.88 -7.74
N SER A 115 12.13 -8.62 -8.44
CA SER A 115 12.38 -10.00 -8.87
C SER A 115 12.90 -10.01 -10.30
N LYS A 116 14.07 -9.43 -10.52
CA LYS A 116 14.92 -9.68 -11.70
C LYS A 116 16.35 -9.90 -11.23
#